data_AF-A0A1G6JCV2-F1
#
_entry.id   AF-A0A1G6JCV2-F1
#
_cell.length_a   1.000
_cell.length_b   1.000
_cell.length_c   1.000
_cell.angle_alpha   90.00
_cell.angle_beta   90.00
_cell.angle_gamma   90.00
#
_symmetry.space_group_name_H-M   'P 1'
#
loop_
_entity.id
_entity.type
_entity.pdbx_description
1 polymer ?
#
loop_
_entity_poly.entity_id
_entity_poly.type
_entity_poly.pdbx_seq_one_letter_code
_entity_poly.pdbx_strand_id
1 'polypeptide(L)'
;MTPVVPAGLVELVVWPVVAVVGFLVLAGLVVVLGRSSTARYEFERNAVRSPAGARSGAGPAAGAGRPAPTGPAGPAGGAGPAAAAAAGDAARTDGGGQALPAGRTAVGVAAHPAGRRVAGTEGATAWWLVDGSEDRPGLYAVAGPFPARTDALCAALAADLDGSARALHGTLRADGTVLRRVSAQDSAWLAHLGEQLDRLPEEWDADLDDDDPMVTLLVEVTAALAESGLPLWDATGPRGALGGVCLAVEPGLGGVVAGWRQHDRMSVDQVHGADADVDVQQVLNAALLDLLRVRGFVVHPLGGAASGCVVYCLA
;
A
#
# COMPACT_ATOMS: atom_id res chain seq x y z
N MET A 1 -26.14 59.70 22.16
CA MET A 1 -26.10 59.13 20.79
C MET A 1 -25.15 57.95 20.80
N THR A 2 -25.69 56.74 20.82
CA THR A 2 -24.91 55.50 20.64
C THR A 2 -24.93 55.12 19.15
N PRO A 3 -23.78 54.83 18.52
CA PRO A 3 -23.77 54.46 17.11
C PRO A 3 -24.36 53.05 16.95
N VAL A 4 -25.48 52.96 16.23
CA VAL A 4 -26.06 51.67 15.83
C VAL A 4 -25.26 51.15 14.63
N VAL A 5 -24.39 50.16 14.87
CA VAL A 5 -23.66 49.46 13.80
C VAL A 5 -24.65 48.54 13.07
N PRO A 6 -24.75 48.58 11.72
CA PRO A 6 -25.67 47.71 10.99
C PRO A 6 -25.23 46.25 11.08
N ALA A 7 -26.13 45.38 11.54
CA ALA A 7 -25.85 43.98 11.88
C ALA A 7 -25.17 43.17 10.75
N GLY A 8 -25.56 43.40 9.49
CA GLY A 8 -25.02 42.67 8.33
C GLY A 8 -23.51 42.87 8.09
N LEU A 9 -22.89 43.94 8.61
CA LEU A 9 -21.44 44.13 8.48
C LEU A 9 -20.65 43.24 9.45
N VAL A 10 -21.24 42.86 10.58
CA VAL A 10 -20.63 41.92 11.53
C VAL A 10 -20.69 40.50 10.96
N GLU A 11 -21.85 40.11 10.42
CA GLU A 11 -22.09 38.78 9.84
C GLU A 11 -21.18 38.48 8.64
N LEU A 12 -20.99 39.46 7.74
CA LEU A 12 -20.06 39.39 6.59
C LEU A 12 -18.59 39.22 6.97
N VAL A 13 -18.17 39.60 8.18
CA VAL A 13 -16.77 39.51 8.63
C VAL A 13 -16.55 38.31 9.57
N VAL A 14 -17.55 37.95 10.38
CA VAL A 14 -17.47 36.78 11.27
C VAL A 14 -17.34 35.49 10.47
N TRP A 15 -18.09 35.31 9.37
CA TRP A 15 -18.09 34.05 8.63
C TRP A 15 -16.75 33.72 7.96
N PRO A 16 -16.07 34.65 7.25
CA PRO A 16 -14.71 34.42 6.76
C PRO A 16 -13.70 34.13 7.87
N VAL A 17 -13.79 34.80 9.03
CA VAL A 17 -12.88 34.55 10.16
C VAL A 17 -13.09 33.15 10.74
N VAL A 18 -14.35 32.71 10.92
CA VAL A 18 -14.67 31.34 11.35
C VAL A 18 -14.14 30.30 10.36
N ALA A 19 -14.30 30.53 9.05
CA ALA A 19 -13.79 29.63 8.02
C ALA A 19 -12.25 29.53 8.04
N VAL A 20 -11.54 30.66 8.17
CA VAL A 20 -10.07 30.69 8.26
C VAL A 20 -9.59 29.99 9.53
N VAL A 21 -10.22 30.22 10.69
CA VAL A 21 -9.87 29.54 11.95
C VAL A 21 -10.12 28.02 11.83
N GLY A 22 -11.26 27.60 11.29
CA GLY A 22 -11.57 26.18 11.06
C GLY A 22 -10.57 25.51 10.12
N PHE A 23 -10.19 26.18 9.04
CA PHE A 23 -9.16 25.69 8.11
C PHE A 23 -7.79 25.54 8.79
N LEU A 24 -7.36 26.53 9.60
CA LEU A 24 -6.09 26.47 10.31
C LEU A 24 -6.06 25.35 11.36
N VAL A 25 -7.18 25.09 12.05
CA VAL A 25 -7.33 23.96 12.99
C VAL A 25 -7.22 22.62 12.26
N LEU A 26 -7.92 22.45 11.13
CA LEU A 26 -7.84 21.24 10.29
C LEU A 26 -6.43 21.02 9.74
N ALA A 27 -5.79 22.06 9.19
CA ALA A 27 -4.43 21.98 8.67
C ALA A 27 -3.42 21.63 9.77
N GLY A 28 -3.56 22.22 10.96
CA GLY A 28 -2.76 21.87 12.14
C GLY A 28 -2.93 20.40 12.55
N LEU A 29 -4.17 19.90 12.56
CA LEU A 29 -4.48 18.51 12.88
C LEU A 29 -3.86 17.54 11.86
N VAL A 30 -3.94 17.83 10.56
CA VAL A 30 -3.29 17.03 9.49
C VAL A 30 -1.77 16.99 9.69
N VAL A 31 -1.13 18.12 10.01
CA VAL A 31 0.33 18.17 10.27
C VAL A 31 0.71 17.36 11.51
N VAL A 32 -0.07 17.42 12.60
CA VAL A 32 0.15 16.62 13.81
C VAL A 32 -0.02 15.13 13.51
N LEU A 33 -1.08 14.76 12.78
CA LEU A 33 -1.36 13.37 12.43
C LEU A 33 -0.24 12.80 11.53
N GLY A 34 0.19 13.53 10.51
CA GLY A 34 1.30 13.15 9.64
C GLY A 34 2.63 12.94 10.39
N ARG A 35 2.93 13.78 11.39
CA ARG A 35 4.12 13.63 12.25
C ARG A 35 4.02 12.43 13.19
N SER A 36 2.82 12.14 13.73
CA SER A 36 2.60 10.96 14.57
C SER A 36 2.78 9.64 13.80
N SER A 37 2.35 9.61 12.53
CA SER A 37 2.54 8.47 11.62
C SER A 37 4.03 8.19 11.35
N THR A 38 4.83 9.24 11.06
CA THR A 38 6.28 9.06 10.81
C THR A 38 7.04 8.62 12.05
N ALA A 39 6.66 9.09 13.24
CA ALA A 39 7.32 8.68 14.49
C ALA A 39 7.21 7.17 14.74
N ARG A 40 6.02 6.57 14.52
CA ARG A 40 5.81 5.13 14.71
C ARG A 40 6.68 4.28 13.78
N TYR A 41 6.81 4.69 12.52
CA TYR A 41 7.70 4.04 11.54
C TYR A 41 9.18 4.10 11.92
N GLU A 42 9.67 5.19 12.52
CA GLU A 42 11.06 5.27 12.97
C GLU A 42 11.34 4.42 14.23
N PHE A 43 10.39 4.33 15.17
CA PHE A 43 10.54 3.44 16.33
C PHE A 43 10.59 1.97 15.93
N GLU A 44 9.73 1.54 15.01
CA GLU A 44 9.70 0.16 14.51
C GLU A 44 10.98 -0.18 13.72
N ARG A 45 11.50 0.77 12.93
CA ARG A 45 12.79 0.63 12.21
C ARG A 45 14.02 0.61 13.12
N ASN A 46 14.00 1.34 14.25
CA ASN A 46 15.09 1.34 15.23
C ASN A 46 15.05 0.12 16.18
N ALA A 47 13.86 -0.43 16.46
CA ALA A 47 13.70 -1.68 17.20
C ALA A 47 14.35 -2.85 16.43
N VAL A 48 14.08 -2.98 15.14
CA VAL A 48 14.66 -4.05 14.28
C VAL A 48 16.19 -3.94 14.14
N ARG A 49 16.76 -2.73 14.27
CA ARG A 49 18.23 -2.52 14.27
C ARG A 49 18.92 -2.82 15.61
N SER A 50 18.17 -3.03 16.69
CA SER A 50 18.70 -3.13 18.05
C SER A 50 18.69 -4.54 18.67
N PRO A 51 19.28 -5.56 17.99
CA PRO A 51 19.83 -6.70 18.75
C PRO A 51 21.27 -7.12 18.36
N ALA A 52 22.03 -6.30 17.62
CA ALA A 52 23.36 -6.70 17.11
C ALA A 52 24.59 -6.03 17.80
N GLY A 53 24.42 -4.93 18.54
CA GLY A 53 25.57 -4.12 19.03
C GLY A 53 25.89 -4.19 20.53
N ALA A 54 24.97 -4.68 21.37
CA ALA A 54 25.01 -4.46 22.83
C ALA A 54 25.33 -5.70 23.67
N ARG A 55 26.16 -6.62 23.17
CA ARG A 55 26.70 -7.76 23.96
C ARG A 55 28.21 -7.96 23.78
N SER A 56 28.97 -6.98 24.26
CA SER A 56 30.40 -7.14 24.52
C SER A 56 30.77 -6.38 25.80
N GLY A 57 31.22 -7.12 26.83
CA GLY A 57 31.90 -6.55 28.00
C GLY A 57 31.09 -6.37 29.29
N ALA A 58 30.80 -7.47 30.00
CA ALA A 58 30.75 -7.52 31.46
C ALA A 58 30.66 -8.99 31.98
N GLY A 59 31.73 -9.50 32.60
CA GLY A 59 31.62 -10.52 33.65
C GLY A 59 31.42 -9.83 35.01
N PRO A 60 31.13 -10.56 36.12
CA PRO A 60 32.03 -11.63 36.59
C PRO A 60 31.41 -12.88 37.29
N ALA A 61 32.28 -13.89 37.38
CA ALA A 61 32.46 -15.05 38.28
C ALA A 61 31.49 -15.47 39.43
N ALA A 62 31.60 -16.78 39.72
CA ALA A 62 31.27 -17.56 40.94
C ALA A 62 29.79 -18.00 41.16
N GLY A 63 29.50 -19.26 41.55
CA GLY A 63 30.35 -20.44 41.74
C GLY A 63 29.60 -21.65 42.35
N ALA A 64 30.23 -22.84 42.31
CA ALA A 64 29.79 -24.13 42.91
C ALA A 64 28.46 -24.75 42.41
N GLY A 65 28.32 -26.08 42.28
CA GLY A 65 29.28 -27.18 42.46
C GLY A 65 28.77 -28.51 41.88
N ARG A 66 29.69 -29.47 41.66
CA ARG A 66 29.40 -30.84 41.21
C ARG A 66 29.40 -31.78 42.44
N PRO A 67 28.79 -32.99 42.38
CA PRO A 67 29.60 -34.15 42.03
C PRO A 67 28.90 -35.22 41.15
N ALA A 68 29.70 -36.07 40.52
CA ALA A 68 29.32 -37.40 40.00
C ALA A 68 30.03 -38.46 40.88
N PRO A 69 29.70 -39.77 40.80
CA PRO A 69 30.28 -40.69 39.80
C PRO A 69 29.24 -41.75 39.32
N THR A 70 29.47 -42.83 38.56
CA THR A 70 30.62 -43.74 38.29
C THR A 70 30.54 -44.39 36.89
N GLY A 71 31.69 -44.70 36.25
CA GLY A 71 31.82 -45.66 35.12
C GLY A 71 32.11 -47.10 35.61
N PRO A 72 32.77 -48.01 34.84
CA PRO A 72 33.51 -47.89 33.55
C PRO A 72 32.74 -48.56 32.36
N ALA A 73 33.25 -49.03 31.20
CA ALA A 73 34.61 -49.27 30.65
C ALA A 73 34.67 -49.18 29.09
N GLY A 74 35.67 -49.83 28.45
CA GLY A 74 35.84 -50.02 26.98
C GLY A 74 36.34 -51.44 26.63
N PRO A 75 37.13 -51.70 25.55
CA PRO A 75 37.72 -50.77 24.56
C PRO A 75 37.80 -51.28 23.08
N ALA A 76 38.48 -50.50 22.21
CA ALA A 76 39.46 -50.90 21.16
C ALA A 76 39.19 -50.68 19.63
N GLY A 77 40.17 -50.05 18.96
CA GLY A 77 40.48 -50.12 17.51
C GLY A 77 39.79 -49.08 16.58
N GLY A 78 40.46 -48.39 15.65
CA GLY A 78 41.91 -48.28 15.34
C GLY A 78 42.20 -47.49 14.03
N ALA A 79 43.49 -47.17 13.80
CA ALA A 79 44.14 -46.68 12.55
C ALA A 79 43.78 -45.29 11.95
N GLY A 80 44.85 -44.50 11.67
CA GLY A 80 44.86 -43.35 10.73
C GLY A 80 45.62 -43.69 9.42
N PRO A 81 45.72 -42.77 8.44
CA PRO A 81 46.93 -41.91 8.26
C PRO A 81 46.56 -40.43 7.94
N ALA A 82 47.34 -39.34 8.12
CA ALA A 82 48.78 -39.00 7.98
C ALA A 82 49.15 -38.25 6.66
N ALA A 83 49.32 -36.91 6.75
CA ALA A 83 50.12 -35.97 5.91
C ALA A 83 49.76 -34.52 6.35
N ALA A 84 50.65 -33.65 6.88
CA ALA A 84 51.74 -32.89 6.24
C ALA A 84 51.27 -31.83 5.20
N ALA A 85 51.79 -30.59 5.12
CA ALA A 85 52.59 -29.73 6.03
C ALA A 85 52.74 -28.30 5.44
N ALA A 86 52.92 -27.27 6.30
CA ALA A 86 53.47 -25.91 6.01
C ALA A 86 52.71 -25.02 4.97
N ALA A 87 52.78 -23.68 4.94
CA ALA A 87 53.28 -22.60 5.82
C ALA A 87 52.23 -21.44 5.72
N GLY A 88 52.16 -20.35 6.49
CA GLY A 88 53.16 -19.54 7.18
C GLY A 88 52.75 -18.06 7.00
N ASP A 89 52.52 -17.38 8.12
CA ASP A 89 52.59 -15.92 8.42
C ASP A 89 52.63 -14.89 7.27
N ALA A 90 51.70 -13.93 7.20
CA ALA A 90 51.48 -12.77 8.09
C ALA A 90 52.31 -11.51 7.73
N ALA A 91 51.61 -10.47 7.25
CA ALA A 91 52.10 -9.09 7.24
C ALA A 91 50.91 -8.11 7.31
N ARG A 92 50.86 -7.34 8.39
CA ARG A 92 49.90 -6.26 8.65
C ARG A 92 50.56 -4.93 8.30
N THR A 93 49.91 -4.07 7.52
CA THR A 93 50.28 -2.65 7.41
C THR A 93 49.05 -1.77 7.26
N ASP A 94 48.86 -0.87 8.22
CA ASP A 94 47.93 0.25 8.13
C ASP A 94 48.42 1.30 7.11
N GLY A 95 47.50 2.04 6.51
CA GLY A 95 47.80 3.06 5.51
C GLY A 95 46.61 3.95 5.17
N GLY A 96 46.14 4.75 6.13
CA GLY A 96 45.11 5.75 5.87
C GLY A 96 45.68 7.04 5.25
N GLY A 97 44.98 7.63 4.28
CA GLY A 97 45.33 8.95 3.75
C GLY A 97 44.51 9.42 2.54
N GLN A 98 43.62 10.40 2.77
CA GLN A 98 43.11 11.42 1.82
C GLN A 98 42.39 10.91 0.53
N ALA A 99 41.18 11.38 0.18
CA ALA A 99 40.88 12.80 -0.07
C ALA A 99 39.37 13.13 -0.13
N LEU A 100 39.03 14.30 0.42
CA LEU A 100 37.98 15.24 -0.01
C LEU A 100 38.73 16.55 -0.29
N PRO A 101 38.33 17.42 -1.25
CA PRO A 101 36.96 17.91 -1.36
C PRO A 101 36.48 18.26 -2.80
N ALA A 102 35.33 18.96 -2.85
CA ALA A 102 34.74 19.68 -3.99
C ALA A 102 34.12 18.84 -5.13
N GLY A 103 32.95 19.22 -5.66
CA GLY A 103 32.13 20.38 -5.30
C GLY A 103 30.69 20.31 -5.80
N ARG A 104 29.92 21.35 -5.47
CA ARG A 104 28.58 21.59 -6.05
C ARG A 104 28.70 21.77 -7.56
N THR A 105 28.18 20.84 -8.34
CA THR A 105 27.78 21.10 -9.73
C THR A 105 26.26 21.24 -9.78
N ALA A 106 25.82 22.49 -9.94
CA ALA A 106 24.44 22.79 -10.27
C ALA A 106 24.20 22.63 -11.78
N VAL A 107 22.93 22.56 -12.15
CA VAL A 107 22.37 22.67 -13.50
C VAL A 107 22.62 21.48 -14.44
N GLY A 108 21.53 20.75 -14.64
CA GLY A 108 21.27 19.98 -15.86
C GLY A 108 19.80 20.15 -16.25
N VAL A 109 19.31 21.40 -16.36
CA VAL A 109 18.00 21.68 -16.98
C VAL A 109 18.12 21.28 -18.44
N ALA A 110 17.66 20.07 -18.76
CA ALA A 110 17.62 19.56 -20.12
C ALA A 110 16.51 20.32 -20.87
N ALA A 111 16.89 21.39 -21.55
CA ALA A 111 16.03 22.06 -22.51
C ALA A 111 15.54 21.04 -23.54
N HIS A 112 14.23 21.02 -23.78
CA HIS A 112 13.58 20.14 -24.73
C HIS A 112 13.93 20.53 -26.18
N PRO A 113 14.56 19.63 -26.94
CA PRO A 113 14.08 19.32 -28.28
C PRO A 113 13.71 17.84 -28.36
N ALA A 114 12.68 17.53 -29.14
CA ALA A 114 12.09 16.19 -29.20
C ALA A 114 13.13 15.09 -29.51
N GLY A 115 13.14 14.06 -28.68
CA GLY A 115 13.67 12.74 -29.04
C GLY A 115 15.17 12.65 -29.36
N ARG A 116 16.06 12.97 -28.40
CA ARG A 116 17.41 12.37 -28.40
C ARG A 116 17.27 10.87 -28.13
N ARG A 117 17.02 10.09 -29.20
CA ARG A 117 16.93 8.62 -29.14
C ARG A 117 18.22 8.07 -28.54
N VAL A 118 18.16 7.61 -27.29
CA VAL A 118 19.27 6.89 -26.64
C VAL A 118 19.29 5.49 -27.25
N ALA A 119 20.17 5.30 -28.25
CA ALA A 119 20.55 3.97 -28.68
C ALA A 119 21.27 3.28 -27.50
N GLY A 120 20.72 2.17 -27.00
CA GLY A 120 21.31 1.44 -25.87
C GLY A 120 20.35 0.79 -24.87
N THR A 121 19.02 0.80 -25.10
CA THR A 121 18.05 0.18 -24.18
C THR A 121 16.95 -0.61 -24.90
N GLU A 122 17.30 -1.29 -25.99
CA GLU A 122 16.38 -2.23 -26.64
C GLU A 122 16.12 -3.43 -25.73
N GLY A 123 14.87 -3.62 -25.29
CA GLY A 123 14.40 -4.80 -24.57
C GLY A 123 14.15 -4.66 -23.07
N ALA A 124 14.69 -3.65 -22.38
CA ALA A 124 14.39 -3.45 -20.96
C ALA A 124 13.02 -2.76 -20.76
N THR A 125 12.25 -3.22 -19.78
CA THR A 125 10.99 -2.57 -19.37
C THR A 125 11.27 -1.36 -18.48
N ALA A 126 10.59 -0.25 -18.77
CA ALA A 126 10.66 0.98 -17.98
C ALA A 126 9.33 1.75 -18.07
N TRP A 127 9.24 2.85 -17.33
CA TRP A 127 8.17 3.84 -17.52
C TRP A 127 8.53 4.80 -18.64
N TRP A 128 7.57 5.07 -19.51
CA TRP A 128 7.70 6.02 -20.63
C TRP A 128 6.55 7.00 -20.56
N LEU A 129 6.79 8.26 -20.91
CA LEU A 129 5.71 9.15 -21.32
C LEU A 129 5.42 8.85 -22.78
N VAL A 130 4.17 8.49 -23.08
CA VAL A 130 3.67 8.33 -24.45
C VAL A 130 2.68 9.43 -24.78
N ASP A 131 2.65 9.79 -26.06
CA ASP A 131 1.65 10.71 -26.62
C ASP A 131 0.23 10.20 -26.28
N GLY A 132 -0.60 11.13 -25.80
CA GLY A 132 -1.99 10.92 -25.46
C GLY A 132 -2.96 11.50 -26.49
N SER A 133 -2.48 12.22 -27.51
CA SER A 133 -3.35 12.75 -28.57
C SER A 133 -3.96 11.63 -29.42
N GLU A 134 -5.25 11.76 -29.72
CA GLU A 134 -5.96 10.88 -30.67
C GLU A 134 -5.50 11.11 -32.12
N ASP A 135 -4.79 12.21 -32.42
CA ASP A 135 -4.32 12.59 -33.76
C ASP A 135 -3.35 11.57 -34.38
N ARG A 136 -2.73 10.70 -33.57
CA ARG A 136 -1.77 9.70 -34.04
C ARG A 136 -2.06 8.30 -33.49
N PRO A 137 -2.42 7.32 -34.34
CA PRO A 137 -2.60 5.95 -33.90
C PRO A 137 -1.25 5.31 -33.52
N GLY A 138 -0.95 5.24 -32.22
CA GLY A 138 0.20 4.51 -31.69
C GLY A 138 0.73 5.06 -30.37
N LEU A 139 1.33 4.20 -29.55
CA LEU A 139 1.88 4.55 -28.23
C LEU A 139 3.30 5.12 -28.36
N TYR A 140 3.45 6.25 -29.07
CA TYR A 140 4.77 6.84 -29.34
C TYR A 140 5.37 7.46 -28.08
N ALA A 141 6.61 7.08 -27.74
CA ALA A 141 7.32 7.65 -26.60
C ALA A 141 7.73 9.11 -26.89
N VAL A 142 7.30 10.03 -26.02
CA VAL A 142 7.75 11.43 -26.00
C VAL A 142 8.93 11.64 -25.05
N ALA A 143 9.01 10.87 -23.95
CA ALA A 143 10.13 10.88 -23.02
C ALA A 143 10.30 9.54 -22.26
N GLY A 144 11.50 9.33 -21.71
CA GLY A 144 11.89 8.14 -20.95
C GLY A 144 13.28 7.62 -21.35
N PRO A 145 13.74 6.49 -20.78
CA PRO A 145 13.06 5.69 -19.75
C PRO A 145 13.11 6.36 -18.36
N PHE A 146 12.04 6.18 -17.59
CA PHE A 146 11.94 6.58 -16.18
C PHE A 146 11.92 5.33 -15.27
N PRO A 147 12.52 5.37 -14.06
CA PRO A 147 12.56 4.21 -13.17
C PRO A 147 11.23 3.98 -12.42
N ALA A 148 10.46 5.04 -12.09
CA ALA A 148 9.13 4.91 -11.51
C ALA A 148 8.05 5.72 -12.27
N ARG A 149 6.79 5.33 -12.07
CA ARG A 149 5.60 6.04 -12.59
C ARG A 149 5.60 7.50 -12.13
N THR A 150 5.93 7.73 -10.86
CA THR A 150 5.98 9.08 -10.26
C THR A 150 7.00 9.97 -10.95
N ASP A 151 8.17 9.45 -11.33
CA ASP A 151 9.18 10.24 -12.03
C ASP A 151 8.70 10.66 -13.42
N ALA A 152 8.02 9.75 -14.14
CA ALA A 152 7.40 10.04 -15.42
C ALA A 152 6.30 11.12 -15.26
N LEU A 153 5.42 11.01 -14.26
CA LEU A 153 4.37 12.00 -14.00
C LEU A 153 4.95 13.37 -13.60
N CYS A 154 5.97 13.40 -12.72
CA CYS A 154 6.69 14.63 -12.39
C CYS A 154 7.32 15.28 -13.63
N ALA A 155 7.84 14.48 -14.56
CA ALA A 155 8.39 14.97 -15.82
C ALA A 155 7.31 15.49 -16.79
N ALA A 156 6.10 14.91 -16.78
CA ALA A 156 4.97 15.42 -17.58
C ALA A 156 4.52 16.80 -17.08
N LEU A 157 4.26 16.92 -15.76
CA LEU A 157 3.92 18.18 -15.09
C LEU A 157 5.00 19.26 -15.32
N ALA A 158 6.28 18.92 -15.16
CA ALA A 158 7.38 19.86 -15.37
C ALA A 158 7.57 20.29 -16.84
N ALA A 159 7.00 19.54 -17.79
CA ALA A 159 7.04 19.83 -19.23
C ALA A 159 5.72 20.41 -19.77
N ASP A 160 4.73 20.67 -18.91
CA ASP A 160 3.37 21.10 -19.28
C ASP A 160 2.68 20.11 -20.25
N LEU A 161 2.92 18.82 -20.03
CA LEU A 161 2.36 17.70 -20.82
C LEU A 161 1.23 16.95 -20.08
N ASP A 162 0.73 17.50 -18.98
CA ASP A 162 -0.38 16.89 -18.23
C ASP A 162 -1.65 16.88 -19.08
N GLY A 163 -2.28 15.71 -19.20
CA GLY A 163 -3.43 15.47 -20.07
C GLY A 163 -3.08 15.21 -21.53
N SER A 164 -1.97 15.73 -22.07
CA SER A 164 -1.52 15.45 -23.44
C SER A 164 -0.54 14.27 -23.55
N ALA A 165 0.12 13.88 -22.45
CA ALA A 165 0.95 12.68 -22.36
C ALA A 165 0.52 11.80 -21.19
N ARG A 166 0.77 10.49 -21.29
CA ARG A 166 0.48 9.53 -20.22
C ARG A 166 1.68 8.65 -19.90
N ALA A 167 1.86 8.36 -18.61
CA ALA A 167 2.84 7.38 -18.15
C ALA A 167 2.38 5.96 -18.50
N LEU A 168 3.24 5.19 -19.18
CA LEU A 168 2.98 3.82 -19.60
C LEU A 168 4.21 2.94 -19.37
N HIS A 169 4.02 1.81 -18.69
CA HIS A 169 5.07 0.82 -18.48
C HIS A 169 5.19 -0.12 -19.68
N GLY A 170 6.40 -0.36 -20.17
CA GLY A 170 6.62 -1.18 -21.36
C GLY A 170 8.05 -1.17 -21.90
N THR A 171 8.23 -1.84 -23.03
CA THR A 171 9.50 -1.85 -23.79
C THR A 171 9.39 -0.95 -25.01
N LEU A 172 10.33 -0.01 -25.17
CA LEU A 172 10.43 0.80 -26.39
C LEU A 172 10.88 -0.08 -27.57
N ARG A 173 10.20 0.04 -28.71
CA ARG A 173 10.57 -0.58 -29.99
C ARG A 173 11.39 0.40 -30.85
N ALA A 174 12.11 -0.13 -31.84
CA ALA A 174 12.90 0.66 -32.78
C ALA A 174 12.08 1.72 -33.58
N ASP A 175 10.79 1.45 -33.82
CA ASP A 175 9.85 2.39 -34.45
C ASP A 175 9.51 3.61 -33.55
N GLY A 176 9.86 3.58 -32.27
CA GLY A 176 9.54 4.62 -31.28
C GLY A 176 8.23 4.39 -30.53
N THR A 177 7.52 3.28 -30.79
CA THR A 177 6.32 2.89 -30.04
C THR A 177 6.69 2.09 -28.78
N VAL A 178 5.90 2.24 -27.73
CA VAL A 178 6.06 1.48 -26.49
C VAL A 178 5.09 0.30 -26.49
N LEU A 179 5.64 -0.91 -26.43
CA LEU A 179 4.85 -2.12 -26.22
C LEU A 179 4.53 -2.25 -24.73
N ARG A 180 3.25 -2.09 -24.38
CA ARG A 180 2.76 -2.19 -22.98
C ARG A 180 3.18 -3.52 -22.34
N ARG A 181 3.59 -3.42 -21.07
CA ARG A 181 3.84 -4.55 -20.16
C ARG A 181 3.25 -4.21 -18.80
N VAL A 182 2.68 -5.21 -18.12
CA VAL A 182 2.24 -5.08 -16.72
C VAL A 182 3.44 -4.58 -15.88
N SER A 183 3.23 -3.58 -15.03
CA SER A 183 4.28 -3.10 -14.12
C SER A 183 4.32 -3.92 -12.84
N ALA A 184 5.43 -3.88 -12.10
CA ALA A 184 5.52 -4.53 -10.79
C ALA A 184 4.45 -4.00 -9.80
N GLN A 185 4.05 -2.74 -9.94
CA GLN A 185 2.96 -2.15 -9.15
C GLN A 185 1.60 -2.74 -9.54
N ASP A 186 1.32 -2.86 -10.83
CA ASP A 186 0.06 -3.44 -11.32
C ASP A 186 -0.01 -4.95 -10.97
N SER A 187 1.10 -5.68 -11.08
CA SER A 187 1.18 -7.08 -10.64
C SER A 187 0.94 -7.25 -9.14
N ALA A 188 1.50 -6.37 -8.30
CA ALA A 188 1.25 -6.40 -6.85
C ALA A 188 -0.20 -6.05 -6.51
N TRP A 189 -0.80 -5.11 -7.24
CA TRP A 189 -2.23 -4.79 -7.11
C TRP A 189 -3.13 -5.97 -7.51
N LEU A 190 -2.87 -6.61 -8.65
CA LEU A 190 -3.64 -7.78 -9.10
C LEU A 190 -3.50 -8.97 -8.14
N ALA A 191 -2.32 -9.19 -7.56
CA ALA A 191 -2.13 -10.19 -6.53
C ALA A 191 -2.95 -9.88 -5.26
N HIS A 192 -2.95 -8.62 -4.80
CA HIS A 192 -3.75 -8.20 -3.65
C HIS A 192 -5.27 -8.30 -3.89
N LEU A 193 -5.72 -8.01 -5.11
CA LEU A 193 -7.11 -8.18 -5.53
C LEU A 193 -7.49 -9.68 -5.53
N GLY A 194 -6.62 -10.55 -6.05
CA GLY A 194 -6.76 -12.01 -5.91
C GLY A 194 -6.91 -12.43 -4.44
N GLU A 195 -6.02 -11.98 -3.55
CA GLU A 195 -6.11 -12.23 -2.10
C GLU A 195 -7.38 -11.67 -1.41
N GLN A 196 -8.16 -10.81 -2.08
CA GLN A 196 -9.50 -10.41 -1.61
C GLN A 196 -10.57 -11.35 -2.18
N LEU A 197 -10.50 -11.68 -3.47
CA LEU A 197 -11.42 -12.60 -4.14
C LEU A 197 -11.32 -14.03 -3.57
N ASP A 198 -10.14 -14.48 -3.16
CA ASP A 198 -9.91 -15.77 -2.49
C ASP A 198 -10.61 -15.90 -1.11
N ARG A 199 -11.18 -14.81 -0.57
CA ARG A 199 -11.94 -14.82 0.70
C ARG A 199 -13.44 -14.92 0.49
N LEU A 200 -13.87 -14.91 -0.76
CA LEU A 200 -15.27 -15.03 -1.10
C LEU A 200 -15.75 -16.46 -0.78
N PRO A 201 -17.01 -16.63 -0.36
CA PRO A 201 -17.61 -17.94 -0.12
C PRO A 201 -17.55 -18.85 -1.36
N GLU A 202 -17.19 -20.13 -1.15
CA GLU A 202 -16.99 -21.13 -2.22
C GLU A 202 -18.27 -21.39 -3.03
N GLU A 203 -19.46 -21.11 -2.48
CA GLU A 203 -20.73 -21.28 -3.17
C GLU A 203 -20.88 -20.46 -4.47
N TRP A 204 -20.04 -19.45 -4.72
CA TRP A 204 -20.17 -18.59 -5.91
C TRP A 204 -19.53 -19.19 -7.17
N ASP A 205 -18.47 -19.98 -7.02
CA ASP A 205 -17.81 -20.70 -8.13
C ASP A 205 -18.73 -21.79 -8.74
N ALA A 206 -19.81 -22.17 -8.03
CA ALA A 206 -20.74 -23.21 -8.46
C ALA A 206 -21.99 -22.68 -9.19
N ASP A 207 -22.40 -21.43 -8.91
CA ASP A 207 -23.71 -20.90 -9.29
C ASP A 207 -23.67 -19.81 -10.38
N LEU A 208 -22.48 -19.30 -10.75
CA LEU A 208 -22.29 -18.28 -11.79
C LEU A 208 -21.38 -18.79 -12.93
N ASP A 209 -21.68 -18.36 -14.16
CA ASP A 209 -20.83 -18.59 -15.34
C ASP A 209 -19.73 -17.53 -15.42
N ASP A 210 -18.59 -17.83 -16.06
CA ASP A 210 -17.43 -16.92 -16.18
C ASP A 210 -17.81 -15.60 -16.89
N ASP A 211 -18.77 -15.66 -17.81
CA ASP A 211 -19.30 -14.52 -18.58
C ASP A 211 -20.51 -13.83 -17.89
N ASP A 212 -20.89 -14.22 -16.66
CA ASP A 212 -22.04 -13.61 -15.96
C ASP A 212 -21.73 -12.15 -15.54
N PRO A 213 -22.62 -11.17 -15.85
CA PRO A 213 -22.42 -9.77 -15.44
C PRO A 213 -22.32 -9.59 -13.92
N MET A 214 -22.84 -10.52 -13.11
CA MET A 214 -22.70 -10.53 -11.65
C MET A 214 -21.27 -10.79 -11.21
N VAL A 215 -20.53 -11.67 -11.89
CA VAL A 215 -19.09 -11.91 -11.64
C VAL A 215 -18.30 -10.65 -11.93
N THR A 216 -18.61 -9.97 -13.05
CA THR A 216 -17.99 -8.68 -13.39
C THR A 216 -18.26 -7.63 -12.32
N LEU A 217 -19.53 -7.43 -11.93
CA LEU A 217 -19.92 -6.48 -10.88
C LEU A 217 -19.20 -6.78 -9.54
N LEU A 218 -19.13 -8.06 -9.17
CA LEU A 218 -18.49 -8.48 -7.93
C LEU A 218 -17.00 -8.18 -7.91
N VAL A 219 -16.29 -8.41 -9.02
CA VAL A 219 -14.87 -8.04 -9.17
C VAL A 219 -14.69 -6.52 -9.11
N GLU A 220 -15.58 -5.75 -9.75
CA GLU A 220 -15.55 -4.27 -9.69
C GLU A 220 -15.79 -3.74 -8.27
N VAL A 221 -16.79 -4.26 -7.55
CA VAL A 221 -17.08 -3.91 -6.15
C VAL A 221 -15.90 -4.28 -5.25
N THR A 222 -15.35 -5.49 -5.40
CA THR A 222 -14.18 -5.93 -4.62
C THR A 222 -12.96 -5.05 -4.88
N ALA A 223 -12.69 -4.71 -6.14
CA ALA A 223 -11.61 -3.80 -6.52
C ALA A 223 -11.82 -2.41 -5.89
N ALA A 224 -13.02 -1.84 -5.99
CA ALA A 224 -13.31 -0.52 -5.43
C ALA A 224 -13.18 -0.47 -3.89
N LEU A 225 -13.52 -1.56 -3.19
CA LEU A 225 -13.33 -1.69 -1.74
C LEU A 225 -11.84 -1.81 -1.37
N ALA A 226 -11.10 -2.66 -2.08
CA ALA A 226 -9.67 -2.82 -1.88
C ALA A 226 -8.87 -1.54 -2.18
N GLU A 227 -9.23 -0.80 -3.25
CA GLU A 227 -8.68 0.54 -3.57
C GLU A 227 -8.96 1.55 -2.44
N SER A 228 -10.11 1.42 -1.78
CA SER A 228 -10.51 2.26 -0.65
C SER A 228 -9.89 1.82 0.68
N GLY A 229 -9.07 0.76 0.69
CA GLY A 229 -8.43 0.21 1.88
C GLY A 229 -9.38 -0.58 2.79
N LEU A 230 -10.54 -1.01 2.29
CA LEU A 230 -11.49 -1.86 3.00
C LEU A 230 -11.29 -3.33 2.60
N PRO A 231 -10.68 -4.17 3.46
CA PRO A 231 -10.49 -5.58 3.15
C PRO A 231 -11.82 -6.35 3.23
N LEU A 232 -11.94 -7.39 2.41
CA LEU A 232 -13.02 -8.36 2.57
C LEU A 232 -12.80 -9.21 3.82
N TRP A 233 -13.89 -9.56 4.48
CA TRP A 233 -13.89 -10.40 5.67
C TRP A 233 -13.40 -11.81 5.34
N ASP A 234 -12.37 -12.24 6.07
CA ASP A 234 -11.69 -13.53 5.91
C ASP A 234 -12.46 -14.64 6.66
N ALA A 235 -13.61 -15.06 6.13
CA ALA A 235 -14.57 -15.92 6.84
C ALA A 235 -14.00 -17.26 7.32
N THR A 236 -13.14 -17.87 6.51
CA THR A 236 -12.55 -19.19 6.73
C THR A 236 -11.09 -19.14 7.18
N GLY A 237 -10.41 -18.01 7.00
CA GLY A 237 -8.98 -17.85 7.28
C GLY A 237 -8.64 -17.22 8.63
N PRO A 238 -7.33 -17.00 8.90
CA PRO A 238 -6.81 -16.61 10.20
C PRO A 238 -7.19 -15.18 10.62
N ARG A 239 -7.80 -14.37 9.74
CA ARG A 239 -8.24 -13.00 10.05
C ARG A 239 -9.75 -12.88 10.29
N GLY A 240 -10.50 -13.99 10.31
CA GLY A 240 -11.96 -13.96 10.48
C GLY A 240 -12.45 -13.20 11.72
N ALA A 241 -11.67 -13.20 12.80
CA ALA A 241 -11.99 -12.48 14.03
C ALA A 241 -11.84 -10.94 13.94
N LEU A 242 -11.14 -10.41 12.92
CA LEU A 242 -10.87 -8.97 12.78
C LEU A 242 -12.07 -8.18 12.22
N GLY A 243 -13.02 -8.86 11.58
CA GLY A 243 -14.07 -8.22 10.79
C GLY A 243 -13.59 -7.75 9.41
N GLY A 244 -14.46 -7.06 8.68
CA GLY A 244 -14.23 -6.59 7.32
C GLY A 244 -15.53 -6.43 6.54
N VAL A 245 -15.45 -6.20 5.23
CA VAL A 245 -16.64 -6.16 4.36
C VAL A 245 -17.04 -7.60 3.99
N CYS A 246 -18.28 -7.97 4.28
CA CYS A 246 -18.94 -9.14 3.73
C CYS A 246 -19.56 -8.76 2.39
N LEU A 247 -19.29 -9.56 1.36
CA LEU A 247 -20.05 -9.55 0.12
C LEU A 247 -20.89 -10.85 0.06
N ALA A 248 -22.05 -10.79 -0.58
CA ALA A 248 -22.91 -11.93 -0.88
C ALA A 248 -23.64 -11.68 -2.21
N VAL A 249 -23.53 -12.59 -3.18
CA VAL A 249 -24.40 -12.56 -4.36
C VAL A 249 -25.77 -13.04 -3.92
N GLU A 250 -26.83 -12.25 -4.19
CA GLU A 250 -28.21 -12.63 -3.87
C GLU A 250 -29.03 -12.59 -5.17
N PRO A 251 -29.15 -13.73 -5.89
CA PRO A 251 -29.85 -13.79 -7.18
C PRO A 251 -31.31 -13.33 -7.07
N GLY A 252 -31.96 -13.54 -5.92
CA GLY A 252 -33.33 -13.08 -5.66
C GLY A 252 -33.47 -11.54 -5.58
N LEU A 253 -32.36 -10.82 -5.33
CA LEU A 253 -32.30 -9.35 -5.33
C LEU A 253 -31.68 -8.80 -6.61
N GLY A 254 -31.07 -9.63 -7.46
CA GLY A 254 -30.45 -9.21 -8.73
C GLY A 254 -29.21 -8.33 -8.55
N GLY A 255 -28.41 -8.58 -7.50
CA GLY A 255 -27.22 -7.79 -7.21
C GLY A 255 -26.31 -8.39 -6.13
N VAL A 256 -25.22 -7.68 -5.85
CA VAL A 256 -24.25 -8.02 -4.78
C VAL A 256 -24.67 -7.29 -3.50
N VAL A 257 -25.04 -8.05 -2.47
CA VAL A 257 -25.22 -7.54 -1.12
C VAL A 257 -23.85 -7.24 -0.50
N ALA A 258 -23.69 -6.05 0.05
CA ALA A 258 -22.50 -5.62 0.77
C ALA A 258 -22.86 -5.14 2.18
N GLY A 259 -22.16 -5.65 3.18
CA GLY A 259 -22.35 -5.28 4.59
C GLY A 259 -21.05 -5.37 5.37
N TRP A 260 -21.02 -4.75 6.55
CA TRP A 260 -19.88 -4.85 7.46
C TRP A 260 -20.03 -6.01 8.44
N ARG A 261 -18.94 -6.72 8.74
CA ARG A 261 -18.82 -7.57 9.94
C ARG A 261 -17.84 -6.92 10.91
N GLN A 262 -18.29 -6.70 12.14
CA GLN A 262 -17.43 -6.23 13.23
C GLN A 262 -16.48 -7.30 13.73
N HIS A 263 -15.34 -6.86 14.27
CA HIS A 263 -14.40 -7.70 15.02
C HIS A 263 -15.15 -8.47 16.12
N ASP A 264 -14.80 -9.74 16.32
CA ASP A 264 -15.48 -10.64 17.28
C ASP A 264 -15.49 -10.08 18.72
N ARG A 265 -14.50 -9.28 19.12
CA ARG A 265 -14.47 -8.59 20.42
C ARG A 265 -15.63 -7.59 20.64
N MET A 266 -16.27 -7.16 19.56
CA MET A 266 -17.55 -6.45 19.60
C MET A 266 -18.70 -7.43 19.37
N SER A 267 -18.77 -8.05 18.19
CA SER A 267 -19.96 -8.83 17.77
C SER A 267 -20.23 -10.12 18.56
N VAL A 268 -19.19 -10.74 19.16
CA VAL A 268 -19.27 -12.01 19.89
C VAL A 268 -19.05 -11.78 21.40
N ASP A 269 -17.98 -11.09 21.78
CA ASP A 269 -17.65 -10.83 23.19
C ASP A 269 -18.50 -9.71 23.81
N GLN A 270 -19.14 -8.86 22.98
CA GLN A 270 -20.00 -7.73 23.37
C GLN A 270 -19.41 -6.85 24.48
N VAL A 271 -18.10 -6.57 24.41
CA VAL A 271 -17.34 -5.84 25.45
C VAL A 271 -17.90 -4.43 25.72
N HIS A 272 -18.67 -3.88 24.79
CA HIS A 272 -19.33 -2.57 24.90
C HIS A 272 -20.87 -2.64 24.97
N GLY A 273 -21.45 -3.86 24.92
CA GLY A 273 -22.88 -4.11 24.96
C GLY A 273 -23.58 -4.00 23.61
N ALA A 274 -24.64 -4.79 23.43
CA ALA A 274 -25.34 -4.97 22.16
C ALA A 274 -25.84 -3.67 21.51
N ASP A 275 -26.26 -2.67 22.28
CA ASP A 275 -26.71 -1.38 21.73
C ASP A 275 -25.56 -0.64 21.02
N ALA A 276 -24.36 -0.64 21.60
CA ALA A 276 -23.17 -0.04 21.00
C ALA A 276 -22.70 -0.82 19.76
N ASP A 277 -22.82 -2.14 19.78
CA ASP A 277 -22.54 -2.99 18.63
C ASP A 277 -23.52 -2.68 17.48
N VAL A 278 -24.81 -2.51 17.77
CA VAL A 278 -25.83 -2.10 16.79
C VAL A 278 -25.54 -0.70 16.22
N ASP A 279 -25.22 0.28 17.06
CA ASP A 279 -24.91 1.65 16.59
C ASP A 279 -23.68 1.68 15.66
N VAL A 280 -22.60 0.99 16.04
CA VAL A 280 -21.40 0.89 15.18
C VAL A 280 -21.69 0.12 13.89
N GLN A 281 -22.57 -0.88 13.93
CA GLN A 281 -23.00 -1.63 12.73
C GLN A 281 -23.80 -0.73 11.77
N GLN A 282 -24.66 0.15 12.28
CA GLN A 282 -25.37 1.14 11.46
C GLN A 282 -24.41 2.14 10.81
N VAL A 283 -23.46 2.70 11.60
CA VAL A 283 -22.47 3.67 11.10
C VAL A 283 -21.61 3.08 9.99
N LEU A 284 -21.12 1.85 10.16
CA LEU A 284 -20.22 1.23 9.18
C LEU A 284 -20.94 0.79 7.90
N ASN A 285 -22.19 0.32 7.99
CA ASN A 285 -23.01 0.05 6.80
C ASN A 285 -23.41 1.32 6.04
N ALA A 286 -23.72 2.42 6.75
CA ALA A 286 -23.99 3.72 6.12
C ALA A 286 -22.73 4.24 5.38
N ALA A 287 -21.56 4.17 6.02
CA ALA A 287 -20.29 4.56 5.40
C ALA A 287 -19.93 3.71 4.16
N LEU A 288 -20.19 2.39 4.22
CA LEU A 288 -19.99 1.48 3.09
C LEU A 288 -20.91 1.82 1.90
N LEU A 289 -22.19 2.08 2.16
CA LEU A 289 -23.18 2.47 1.17
C LEU A 289 -22.83 3.83 0.52
N ASP A 290 -22.39 4.81 1.30
CA ASP A 290 -21.98 6.12 0.78
C ASP A 290 -20.66 6.03 -0.01
N LEU A 291 -19.70 5.22 0.44
CA LEU A 291 -18.45 4.95 -0.31
C LEU A 291 -18.75 4.37 -1.69
N LEU A 292 -19.58 3.34 -1.77
CA LEU A 292 -19.91 2.68 -3.04
C LEU A 292 -20.65 3.64 -4.00
N ARG A 293 -21.52 4.51 -3.49
CA ARG A 293 -22.13 5.60 -4.29
C ARG A 293 -21.09 6.60 -4.80
N VAL A 294 -20.16 7.03 -3.96
CA VAL A 294 -19.06 7.94 -4.36
C VAL A 294 -18.15 7.28 -5.39
N ARG A 295 -17.98 5.95 -5.35
CA ARG A 295 -17.26 5.19 -6.38
C ARG A 295 -18.03 5.02 -7.69
N GLY A 296 -19.33 5.35 -7.74
CA GLY A 296 -20.16 5.37 -8.94
C GLY A 296 -21.18 4.23 -9.07
N PHE A 297 -21.31 3.36 -8.06
CA PHE A 297 -22.23 2.24 -8.11
C PHE A 297 -23.69 2.63 -7.82
N VAL A 298 -24.64 1.87 -8.37
CA VAL A 298 -26.06 1.95 -8.01
C VAL A 298 -26.29 1.14 -6.74
N VAL A 299 -26.60 1.83 -5.63
CA VAL A 299 -26.65 1.21 -4.29
C VAL A 299 -27.94 1.56 -3.55
N HIS A 300 -28.69 0.54 -3.16
CA HIS A 300 -29.89 0.65 -2.33
C HIS A 300 -29.63 0.09 -0.92
N PRO A 301 -30.11 0.74 0.15
CA PRO A 301 -30.03 0.18 1.50
C PRO A 301 -30.88 -1.10 1.59
N LEU A 302 -30.34 -2.14 2.23
CA LEU A 302 -31.05 -3.40 2.47
C LEU A 302 -31.67 -3.35 3.87
N GLY A 303 -32.99 -3.50 3.98
CA GLY A 303 -33.67 -3.58 5.27
C GLY A 303 -33.53 -2.32 6.14
N GLY A 304 -33.17 -2.52 7.42
CA GLY A 304 -32.88 -1.43 8.37
C GLY A 304 -31.42 -1.00 8.31
N ALA A 305 -31.06 0.10 8.98
CA ALA A 305 -29.72 0.70 8.90
C ALA A 305 -28.54 -0.26 9.27
N ALA A 306 -28.81 -1.33 10.03
CA ALA A 306 -27.80 -2.33 10.42
C ALA A 306 -27.63 -3.49 9.42
N SER A 307 -28.41 -3.52 8.33
CA SER A 307 -28.54 -4.67 7.42
C SER A 307 -27.81 -4.55 6.08
N GLY A 308 -26.96 -3.53 5.92
CA GLY A 308 -26.10 -3.36 4.73
C GLY A 308 -26.82 -2.74 3.53
N CYS A 309 -26.35 -3.08 2.32
CA CYS A 309 -26.85 -2.54 1.07
C CYS A 309 -26.76 -3.55 -0.08
N VAL A 310 -27.49 -3.30 -1.18
CA VAL A 310 -27.42 -4.06 -2.43
C VAL A 310 -26.84 -3.17 -3.52
N VAL A 311 -25.85 -3.70 -4.23
CA VAL A 311 -25.19 -3.09 -5.39
C VAL A 311 -25.69 -3.75 -6.66
N TYR A 312 -26.01 -2.95 -7.68
CA TYR A 312 -26.57 -3.41 -8.94
C TYR A 312 -25.64 -3.10 -10.12
N CYS A 313 -25.73 -3.92 -11.18
CA CYS A 313 -25.11 -3.61 -12.46
C CYS A 313 -25.69 -2.30 -13.01
N LEU A 314 -24.84 -1.50 -13.67
CA LEU A 314 -25.32 -0.41 -14.52
C LEU A 314 -26.00 -1.03 -15.75
N ALA A 315 -27.27 -0.68 -15.96
CA ALA A 315 -28.09 -1.13 -17.10
C ALA A 315 -27.94 -0.22 -18.33
#